data_AF-A0A960T5I5-F1
#
_entry.id   AF-A0A960T5I5-F1
#
_cell.length_a   1.000
_cell.length_b   1.000
_cell.length_c   1.000
_cell.angle_alpha   90.00
_cell.angle_beta   90.00
_cell.angle_gamma   90.00
#
_symmetry.space_group_name_H-M   'P 1'
#
loop_
_entity.id
_entity.type
_entity.pdbx_description
1 polymer ?
#
loop_
_entity_poly.entity_id
_entity_poly.type
_entity_poly.pdbx_seq_one_letter_code
_entity_poly.pdbx_strand_id
1 'polypeptide(L)'
;MSDSRLLDSLKKLKRLIRIGIELSAQRDHETLMEEILLGAKDLTNADGGTLYTVTPDHTLRFNILRTDSLRLHLGGSSGNVVSLPEIPLFDVNGKENLRTVVTYSVHRRSPVNIDDVYKVLGFDFSGTRDFDARTGYR
;
A
#
# COMPACT_ATOMS: atom_id res chain seq x y z
N MET A 1 -21.62 -21.96 -14.62
CA MET A 1 -20.37 -21.57 -13.89
C MET A 1 -19.37 -20.81 -14.76
N SER A 2 -19.20 -21.14 -16.06
CA SER A 2 -18.33 -20.42 -17.02
C SER A 2 -18.72 -18.94 -17.21
N ASP A 3 -20.00 -18.67 -17.50
CA ASP A 3 -20.47 -17.31 -17.85
C ASP A 3 -20.33 -16.29 -16.71
N SER A 4 -20.46 -16.72 -15.45
CA SER A 4 -20.30 -15.85 -14.29
C SER A 4 -18.87 -15.37 -14.10
N ARG A 5 -17.86 -16.24 -14.31
CA ARG A 5 -16.44 -15.84 -14.25
C ARG A 5 -16.06 -14.89 -15.38
N LEU A 6 -16.64 -15.10 -16.55
CA LEU A 6 -16.41 -14.26 -17.72
C LEU A 6 -17.04 -12.87 -17.52
N LEU A 7 -18.25 -12.81 -16.95
CA LEU A 7 -18.91 -11.56 -16.58
C LEU A 7 -18.10 -10.76 -15.55
N ASP A 8 -17.57 -11.43 -14.52
CA ASP A 8 -16.74 -10.78 -13.50
C ASP A 8 -15.41 -10.29 -14.05
N SER A 9 -14.77 -11.07 -14.93
CA SER A 9 -13.54 -10.65 -15.62
C SER A 9 -13.77 -9.42 -16.49
N LEU A 10 -14.90 -9.37 -17.21
CA LEU A 10 -15.30 -8.20 -18.00
C LEU A 10 -15.58 -6.97 -17.12
N LYS A 11 -16.22 -7.14 -15.96
CA LYS A 11 -16.42 -6.05 -15.00
C LYS A 11 -15.09 -5.50 -14.50
N LYS A 12 -14.15 -6.37 -14.10
CA LYS A 12 -12.80 -5.97 -13.67
C LYS A 12 -12.03 -5.25 -14.78
N LEU A 13 -12.10 -5.74 -16.02
CA LEU A 13 -11.45 -5.10 -17.16
C LEU A 13 -12.03 -3.70 -17.43
N LYS A 14 -13.37 -3.55 -17.43
CA LYS A 14 -14.02 -2.25 -17.57
C LYS A 14 -13.59 -1.28 -16.47
N ARG A 15 -13.48 -1.79 -15.23
CA ARG A 15 -13.02 -1.01 -14.07
C ARG A 15 -11.58 -0.54 -14.24
N LEU A 16 -10.68 -1.44 -14.65
CA LEU A 16 -9.27 -1.14 -14.93
C LEU A 16 -9.13 -0.07 -16.02
N ILE A 17 -9.88 -0.20 -17.12
CA ILE A 17 -9.85 0.77 -18.22
C ILE A 17 -10.28 2.16 -17.73
N ARG A 18 -11.39 2.23 -16.96
CA ARG A 18 -11.88 3.50 -16.40
C ARG A 18 -10.83 4.16 -15.51
N ILE A 19 -10.26 3.40 -14.56
CA ILE A 19 -9.20 3.90 -13.67
C ILE A 19 -8.01 4.39 -14.49
N GLY A 20 -7.58 3.64 -15.52
CA GLY A 20 -6.47 4.05 -16.37
C GLY A 20 -6.70 5.38 -17.10
N ILE A 21 -7.93 5.64 -17.56
CA ILE A 21 -8.31 6.91 -18.18
C ILE A 21 -8.27 8.04 -17.16
N GLU A 22 -8.87 7.85 -15.98
CA GLU A 22 -8.88 8.84 -14.89
C GLU A 22 -7.44 9.24 -14.50
N LEU A 23 -6.59 8.25 -14.26
CA LEU A 23 -5.17 8.45 -13.93
C LEU A 23 -4.40 9.20 -15.03
N SER A 24 -4.71 8.93 -16.31
CA SER A 24 -4.01 9.59 -17.42
C SER A 24 -4.34 11.08 -17.57
N ALA A 25 -5.49 11.50 -17.05
CA ALA A 25 -5.93 12.90 -17.09
C ALA A 25 -5.43 13.70 -15.88
N GLN A 26 -5.02 13.01 -14.80
CA GLN A 26 -4.59 13.63 -13.56
C GLN A 26 -3.19 14.26 -13.70
N ARG A 27 -3.05 15.50 -13.23
CA ARG A 27 -1.80 16.27 -13.29
C ARG A 27 -1.21 16.59 -11.93
N ASP A 28 -2.04 16.55 -10.88
CA ASP A 28 -1.59 16.75 -9.52
C ASP A 28 -0.98 15.46 -8.96
N HIS A 29 0.24 15.54 -8.42
CA HIS A 29 1.00 14.37 -8.01
C HIS A 29 0.38 13.66 -6.79
N GLU A 30 -0.06 14.43 -5.79
CA GLU A 30 -0.68 13.89 -4.58
C GLU A 30 -2.02 13.21 -4.90
N THR A 31 -2.83 13.87 -5.72
CA THR A 31 -4.11 13.32 -6.18
C THR A 31 -3.89 12.07 -7.03
N LEU A 32 -2.89 12.07 -7.93
CA LEU A 32 -2.56 10.91 -8.74
C LEU A 32 -2.17 9.70 -7.86
N MET A 33 -1.30 9.91 -6.86
CA MET A 33 -0.91 8.84 -5.95
C MET A 33 -2.09 8.28 -5.15
N GLU A 34 -3.01 9.14 -4.72
CA GLU A 34 -4.21 8.71 -4.01
C GLU A 34 -5.17 7.94 -4.92
N GLU A 35 -5.40 8.40 -6.15
CA GLU A 35 -6.22 7.70 -7.14
C GLU A 35 -5.63 6.33 -7.49
N ILE A 36 -4.30 6.21 -7.58
CA ILE A 36 -3.62 4.91 -7.75
C ILE A 36 -3.94 3.98 -6.59
N LEU A 37 -3.79 4.47 -5.35
CA LEU A 37 -4.07 3.67 -4.16
C LEU A 37 -5.53 3.23 -4.10
N LEU A 38 -6.45 4.17 -4.35
CA LEU A 38 -7.88 3.90 -4.37
C LEU A 38 -8.25 2.92 -5.48
N GLY A 39 -7.73 3.09 -6.69
CA GLY A 39 -7.93 2.16 -7.78
C GLY A 39 -7.43 0.75 -7.47
N ALA A 40 -6.27 0.64 -6.80
CA ALA A 40 -5.72 -0.65 -6.36
C ALA A 40 -6.61 -1.32 -5.31
N LYS A 41 -7.07 -0.59 -4.29
CA LYS A 41 -8.04 -1.08 -3.29
C LYS A 41 -9.33 -1.54 -3.97
N ASP A 42 -9.80 -0.75 -4.92
CA ASP A 42 -11.06 -0.97 -5.63
C ASP A 42 -11.03 -2.22 -6.53
N LEU A 43 -9.88 -2.51 -7.14
CA LEU A 43 -9.67 -3.72 -7.96
C LEU A 43 -9.50 -4.99 -7.11
N THR A 44 -8.94 -4.85 -5.91
CA THR A 44 -8.63 -5.97 -5.00
C THR A 44 -9.67 -6.21 -3.91
N ASN A 45 -10.63 -5.29 -3.77
CA ASN A 45 -11.60 -5.26 -2.67
C ASN A 45 -10.91 -5.19 -1.29
N ALA A 46 -9.83 -4.41 -1.19
CA ALA A 46 -9.06 -4.24 0.04
C ALA A 46 -9.66 -3.14 0.94
N ASP A 47 -9.73 -3.41 2.26
CA ASP A 47 -10.18 -2.43 3.26
C ASP A 47 -9.12 -1.35 3.54
N GLY A 48 -7.84 -1.74 3.50
CA GLY A 48 -6.70 -0.90 3.79
C GLY A 48 -5.74 -0.77 2.61
N GLY A 49 -5.02 0.34 2.55
CA GLY A 49 -3.95 0.59 1.60
C GLY A 49 -2.93 1.58 2.14
N THR A 50 -1.66 1.36 1.82
CA THR A 50 -0.56 2.28 2.15
C THR A 50 0.31 2.49 0.93
N LEU A 51 0.65 3.75 0.64
CA LEU A 51 1.57 4.13 -0.43
C LEU A 51 2.82 4.73 0.17
N TYR A 52 3.98 4.23 -0.28
CA TYR A 52 5.29 4.69 0.14
C TYR A 52 6.04 5.31 -1.03
N THR A 53 6.84 6.33 -0.77
CA THR A 53 7.77 6.91 -1.74
C THR A 53 9.21 6.75 -1.24
N VAL A 54 10.13 6.51 -2.17
CA VAL A 54 11.57 6.45 -1.87
C VAL A 54 12.10 7.88 -1.80
N THR A 55 12.79 8.22 -0.72
CA THR A 55 13.41 9.53 -0.53
C THR A 55 14.82 9.59 -1.14
N PRO A 56 15.39 10.79 -1.34
CA PRO A 56 16.80 10.94 -1.72
C PRO A 56 17.79 10.29 -0.73
N ASP A 57 17.41 10.17 0.55
CA ASP A 57 18.25 9.59 1.61
C ASP A 57 18.12 8.06 1.71
N HIS A 58 17.56 7.41 0.69
CA HIS A 58 17.32 5.97 0.65
C HIS A 58 16.47 5.45 1.82
N THR A 59 15.44 6.20 2.18
CA THR A 59 14.40 5.78 3.13
C THR A 59 13.06 5.65 2.41
N LEU A 60 12.10 4.98 3.05
CA LEU A 60 10.71 4.91 2.62
C LEU A 60 9.88 5.84 3.49
N ARG A 61 9.30 6.85 2.84
CA ARG A 61 8.32 7.76 3.45
C ARG A 61 6.93 7.22 3.25
N PHE A 62 6.12 7.25 4.30
CA PHE A 62 4.68 7.01 4.19
C PHE A 62 4.02 8.22 3.52
N ASN A 63 3.52 8.04 2.29
CA ASN A 63 2.85 9.11 1.55
C ASN A 63 1.34 9.10 1.81
N ILE A 64 0.72 7.92 1.90
CA ILE A 64 -0.72 7.77 2.12
C ILE A 64 -0.97 6.55 3.01
N LEU A 65 -1.79 6.68 4.05
CA LEU A 65 -2.38 5.57 4.79
C LEU A 65 -3.91 5.71 4.75
N ARG A 66 -4.59 4.67 4.27
CA ARG A 66 -6.04 4.68 4.17
C ARG A 66 -6.67 3.36 4.55
N THR A 67 -7.48 3.36 5.60
CA THR A 67 -8.20 2.18 6.10
C THR A 67 -9.66 2.54 6.32
N ASP A 68 -10.56 1.94 5.55
CA ASP A 68 -11.95 2.41 5.45
C ASP A 68 -12.75 2.02 6.70
N SER A 69 -12.60 0.78 7.19
CA SER A 69 -13.20 0.30 8.44
C SER A 69 -12.86 1.15 9.67
N LEU A 70 -11.67 1.75 9.68
CA LEU A 70 -11.18 2.62 10.76
C LEU A 70 -11.48 4.11 10.51
N ARG A 71 -12.05 4.47 9.35
CA ARG A 71 -12.16 5.87 8.88
C ARG A 71 -10.82 6.61 8.91
N LEU A 72 -9.72 5.90 8.68
CA LEU A 72 -8.38 6.45 8.70
C LEU A 72 -8.02 6.95 7.30
N HIS A 73 -7.68 8.24 7.21
CA HIS A 73 -7.15 8.84 5.99
C HIS A 73 -6.04 9.84 6.34
N LEU A 74 -4.79 9.44 6.13
CA LEU A 74 -3.59 10.25 6.35
C LEU A 74 -2.80 10.37 5.05
N GLY A 75 -2.25 11.55 4.78
CA GLY A 75 -1.49 11.84 3.56
C GLY A 75 -2.38 11.99 2.31
N GLY A 76 -1.75 12.03 1.13
CA GLY A 76 -2.45 12.28 -0.13
C GLY A 76 -3.22 13.60 -0.13
N SER A 77 -4.45 13.60 -0.66
CA SER A 77 -5.32 14.78 -0.72
C SER A 77 -6.05 15.08 0.59
N SER A 78 -5.90 14.26 1.65
CA SER A 78 -6.61 14.47 2.93
C SER A 78 -6.24 15.77 3.64
N GLY A 79 -5.05 16.32 3.36
CA GLY A 79 -4.46 17.41 4.14
C GLY A 79 -3.95 17.00 5.53
N ASN A 80 -4.13 15.74 5.94
CA ASN A 80 -3.65 15.21 7.22
C ASN A 80 -2.20 14.73 7.09
N VAL A 81 -1.32 15.18 7.97
CA VAL A 81 0.10 14.79 7.95
C VAL A 81 0.28 13.36 8.44
N VAL A 82 1.13 12.59 7.75
CA VAL A 82 1.60 11.30 8.24
C VAL A 82 2.81 11.51 9.17
N SER A 83 2.61 11.34 10.47
CA SER A 83 3.67 11.46 11.48
C SER A 83 4.25 10.08 11.88
N LEU A 84 4.63 9.30 10.87
CA LEU A 84 5.29 8.00 11.08
C LEU A 84 6.76 8.09 10.69
N PRO A 85 7.67 7.43 11.42
CA PRO A 85 9.08 7.44 11.08
C PRO A 85 9.31 6.80 9.70
N GLU A 86 10.22 7.38 8.93
CA GLU A 86 10.63 6.80 7.66
C GLU A 86 11.37 5.47 7.89
N ILE A 87 11.25 4.54 6.95
CA ILE A 87 11.85 3.20 7.06
C ILE A 87 13.14 3.18 6.24
N PRO A 88 14.32 2.96 6.83
CA PRO A 88 15.58 2.98 6.09
C PRO A 88 15.68 1.76 5.16
N LEU A 89 16.11 1.98 3.90
CA LEU A 89 16.37 0.88 2.97
C LEU A 89 17.69 0.16 3.25
N PHE A 90 18.62 0.78 3.98
CA PHE A 90 19.90 0.18 4.34
C PHE A 90 20.11 0.24 5.84
N ASP A 91 20.83 -0.74 6.40
CA ASP A 91 21.25 -0.72 7.80
C ASP A 91 22.47 0.20 8.02
N VAL A 92 22.92 0.32 9.27
CA VAL A 92 24.06 1.17 9.65
C VAL A 92 25.39 0.76 9.01
N ASN A 93 25.48 -0.46 8.48
CA ASN A 93 26.66 -0.97 7.77
C ASN A 93 26.51 -0.86 6.25
N GLY A 94 25.43 -0.25 5.74
CA GLY A 94 25.14 -0.12 4.32
C GLY A 94 24.57 -1.38 3.67
N LYS A 95 24.19 -2.40 4.45
CA LYS A 95 23.56 -3.62 3.91
C LYS A 95 22.07 -3.39 3.69
N GLU A 96 21.50 -4.00 2.65
CA GLU A 96 20.06 -3.97 2.40
C GLU A 96 19.27 -4.34 3.67
N ASN A 97 18.37 -3.45 4.08
CA ASN A 97 17.37 -3.75 5.09
C ASN A 97 16.27 -4.60 4.44
N LEU A 98 16.16 -5.86 4.85
CA LEU A 98 15.13 -6.79 4.37
C LEU A 98 14.17 -7.20 5.47
N ARG A 99 14.19 -6.47 6.61
CA ARG A 99 13.47 -6.86 7.82
C ARG A 99 11.97 -6.74 7.66
N THR A 100 11.47 -5.72 6.96
CA THR A 100 10.04 -5.50 6.78
C THR A 100 9.60 -5.87 5.36
N VAL A 101 8.32 -6.21 5.19
CA VAL A 101 7.77 -6.58 3.87
C VAL A 101 7.98 -5.50 2.82
N VAL A 102 7.83 -4.22 3.21
CA VAL A 102 7.97 -3.09 2.29
C VAL A 102 9.42 -2.90 1.83
N THR A 103 10.40 -3.02 2.74
CA THR A 103 11.82 -2.89 2.39
C THR A 103 12.29 -4.06 1.54
N TYR A 104 11.84 -5.28 1.87
CA TYR A 104 12.08 -6.47 1.04
C TYR A 104 11.52 -6.31 -0.38
N SER A 105 10.27 -5.86 -0.51
CA SER A 105 9.61 -5.66 -1.80
C SER A 105 10.38 -4.67 -2.69
N VAL A 106 10.91 -3.59 -2.09
CA VAL A 106 11.71 -2.58 -2.80
C VAL A 106 13.02 -3.17 -3.33
N HIS A 107 13.79 -3.86 -2.47
CA HIS A 107 15.09 -4.43 -2.86
C HIS A 107 14.97 -5.59 -3.83
N ARG A 108 13.97 -6.46 -3.65
CA ARG A 108 13.78 -7.66 -4.47
C ARG A 108 12.95 -7.40 -5.71
N ARG A 109 12.30 -6.23 -5.82
CA ARG A 109 11.40 -5.84 -6.92
C ARG A 109 10.36 -6.92 -7.20
N SER A 110 9.83 -7.51 -6.15
CA SER A 110 8.94 -8.67 -6.22
C SER A 110 7.73 -8.46 -5.32
N PRO A 111 6.51 -8.79 -5.79
CA PRO A 111 5.33 -8.74 -4.96
C PRO A 111 5.43 -9.81 -3.86
N VAL A 112 5.02 -9.45 -2.65
CA VAL A 112 4.91 -10.37 -1.51
C VAL A 112 3.43 -10.53 -1.17
N ASN A 113 2.94 -11.77 -1.21
CA ASN A 113 1.59 -12.11 -0.78
C ASN A 113 1.66 -12.95 0.50
N ILE A 114 1.02 -12.49 1.56
CA ILE A 114 1.02 -13.13 2.88
C ILE A 114 -0.43 -13.32 3.32
N ASP A 115 -0.85 -14.57 3.49
CA ASP A 115 -2.22 -14.90 3.88
C ASP A 115 -2.54 -14.45 5.32
N ASP A 116 -1.56 -14.57 6.24
CA ASP A 116 -1.73 -14.22 7.65
C ASP A 116 -0.39 -13.76 8.26
N VAL A 117 -0.28 -12.45 8.51
CA VAL A 117 0.92 -11.80 9.09
C VAL A 117 1.26 -12.30 10.49
N TYR A 118 0.33 -12.96 11.17
CA TYR A 118 0.54 -13.55 12.50
C TYR A 118 1.12 -14.96 12.45
N LYS A 119 1.13 -15.60 11.28
CA LYS A 119 1.60 -16.98 11.09
C LYS A 119 2.89 -17.08 10.27
N VAL A 120 3.37 -15.98 9.72
CA VAL A 120 4.59 -15.95 8.89
C VAL A 120 5.82 -15.62 9.73
N LEU A 121 6.91 -16.34 9.47
CA LEU A 121 8.25 -16.05 9.98
C LEU A 121 9.10 -15.37 8.91
N GLY A 122 10.10 -14.58 9.33
CA GLY A 122 11.09 -13.99 8.42
C GLY A 122 10.91 -12.50 8.12
N PHE A 123 9.80 -11.89 8.57
CA PHE A 123 9.64 -10.43 8.57
C PHE A 123 9.32 -9.91 9.96
N ASP A 124 9.70 -8.65 10.18
CA ASP A 124 9.38 -7.86 11.35
C ASP A 124 7.99 -7.22 11.18
N PHE A 125 7.01 -7.77 11.88
CA PHE A 125 5.62 -7.29 11.90
C PHE A 125 5.30 -6.46 13.14
N SER A 126 6.30 -6.04 13.93
CA SER A 126 6.07 -5.25 15.16
C SER A 126 5.23 -4.00 14.89
N GLY A 127 5.56 -3.23 13.85
CA GLY A 127 4.78 -2.04 13.47
C GLY A 127 3.32 -2.34 13.09
N THR A 128 3.06 -3.45 12.40
CA THR A 128 1.69 -3.90 12.08
C THR A 128 0.95 -4.28 13.35
N ARG A 129 1.57 -5.08 14.22
CA ARG A 129 0.97 -5.52 15.49
C ARG A 129 0.67 -4.35 16.43
N ASP A 130 1.56 -3.37 16.49
CA ASP A 130 1.37 -2.15 17.28
C ASP A 130 0.22 -1.30 16.72
N PHE A 131 0.11 -1.20 15.40
CA PHE A 131 -1.02 -0.52 14.75
C PHE A 131 -2.34 -1.22 15.09
N ASP A 132 -2.41 -2.53 14.94
CA ASP A 132 -3.60 -3.35 15.22
C ASP A 132 -4.00 -3.25 16.70
N ALA A 133 -3.02 -3.34 17.62
CA ALA A 133 -3.26 -3.21 19.06
C ALA A 133 -3.82 -1.83 19.47
N ARG A 134 -3.38 -0.75 18.81
CA ARG A 134 -3.85 0.62 19.10
C ARG A 134 -5.21 0.93 18.49
N THR A 135 -5.51 0.34 17.33
CA THR A 135 -6.68 0.70 16.52
C THR A 135 -7.81 -0.32 16.60
N GLY A 136 -7.54 -1.54 17.08
CA GLY A 136 -8.47 -2.67 17.04
C GLY A 136 -8.63 -3.27 15.64
N TYR A 137 -7.75 -2.94 14.69
CA TYR A 137 -7.79 -3.44 13.32
C TYR A 137 -7.31 -4.89 13.27
N ARG A 138 -8.21 -5.84 12.97
CA ARG A 138 -7.90 -7.26 12.76
C ARG A 138 -8.97 -7.97 11.95
#